data_AF-A0A7D5R0K0-F1
#
_entry.id   AF-A0A7D5R0K0-F1
#
_cell.length_a   1.000
_cell.length_b   1.000
_cell.length_c   1.000
_cell.angle_alpha   90.00
_cell.angle_beta   90.00
_cell.angle_gamma   90.00
#
_symmetry.space_group_name_H-M   'P 1'
#
loop_
_entity.id
_entity.type
_entity.pdbx_description
1 polymer ?
#
loop_
_entity_poly.entity_id
_entity_poly.type
_entity_poly.pdbx_seq_one_letter_code
_entity_poly.pdbx_strand_id
1 'polypeptide(L)' 'MFQKLYYEFYQRNIYALIGPIRSLPDFIIIGTARSGTTSLYYNICQHPCVLPASYDEIGFFDNNFHLGLN' A
#
# COMPACT_ATOMS: atom_id res chain seq x y z
N MET A 1 0.16 -24.74 -6.71
CA MET A 1 -0.82 -24.03 -7.56
C MET A 1 -2.14 -23.80 -6.81
N PHE A 2 -2.83 -24.86 -6.37
CA PHE A 2 -4.12 -24.73 -5.65
C PHE A 2 -4.06 -24.01 -4.29
N GLN A 3 -2.96 -24.18 -3.54
CA GLN A 3 -2.79 -23.57 -2.21
C GLN A 3 -2.62 -22.03 -2.24
N LYS A 4 -2.01 -21.50 -3.32
CA LYS A 4 -1.88 -20.07 -3.57
C LYS A 4 -3.24 -19.44 -3.87
N LEU A 5 -4.04 -20.14 -4.70
CA LEU A 5 -5.39 -19.73 -5.08
C LEU A 5 -6.33 -19.69 -3.85
N TYR A 6 -6.22 -20.67 -2.95
CA TYR A 6 -7.03 -20.74 -1.73
C TYR A 6 -6.67 -19.62 -0.72
N TYR A 7 -5.39 -19.27 -0.61
CA TYR A 7 -4.92 -18.19 0.29
C TYR A 7 -5.32 -16.80 -0.23
N GLU A 8 -5.18 -16.55 -1.53
CA GLU A 8 -5.64 -15.31 -2.17
C GLU A 8 -7.17 -15.14 -2.03
N PHE A 9 -7.95 -16.23 -2.16
CA PHE A 9 -9.41 -16.20 -2.02
C PHE A 9 -9.86 -16.03 -0.56
N TYR A 10 -9.18 -16.66 0.41
CA TYR A 10 -9.56 -16.62 1.83
C TYR A 10 -9.10 -15.35 2.56
N GLN A 11 -8.00 -14.72 2.15
CA GLN A 11 -7.46 -13.52 2.81
C GLN A 11 -7.60 -12.22 2.01
N ARG A 12 -7.62 -12.26 0.67
CA ARG A 12 -7.59 -11.04 -0.17
C ARG A 12 -8.86 -10.80 -0.97
N ASN A 13 -9.69 -11.83 -1.19
CA ASN A 13 -11.07 -11.74 -1.69
C ASN A 13 -11.22 -10.70 -2.84
N ILE A 14 -11.98 -9.62 -2.64
CA ILE A 14 -12.24 -8.58 -3.67
C ILE A 14 -10.97 -7.77 -4.01
N TYR A 15 -10.04 -7.61 -3.07
CA TYR A 15 -8.85 -6.77 -3.23
C TYR A 15 -7.84 -7.30 -4.25
N ALA A 16 -7.78 -8.62 -4.46
CA ALA A 16 -6.96 -9.23 -5.51
C ALA A 16 -7.52 -8.94 -6.91
N LEU A 17 -8.85 -8.92 -7.05
CA LEU A 17 -9.52 -8.68 -8.34
C LEU A 17 -9.45 -7.22 -8.78
N ILE A 18 -9.47 -6.27 -7.84
CA ILE A 18 -9.36 -4.82 -8.16
C ILE A 18 -7.93 -4.30 -8.27
N GLY A 19 -6.92 -5.16 -8.11
CA GLY A 19 -5.50 -4.82 -8.22
C GLY A 19 -5.15 -3.92 -9.42
N PRO A 20 -5.50 -4.31 -10.67
CA PRO A 20 -5.16 -3.52 -11.86
C PRO A 20 -5.93 -2.20 -12.01
N ILE A 21 -7.00 -1.98 -11.23
CA ILE A 21 -7.83 -0.76 -11.29
C ILE A 21 -7.32 0.31 -10.30
N ARG A 22 -6.40 -0.06 -9.38
CA ARG A 22 -5.88 0.87 -8.38
C ARG A 22 -4.88 1.84 -8.99
N SER A 23 -5.01 3.11 -8.58
CA SER A 23 -3.98 4.11 -8.87
C SER A 23 -2.68 3.77 -8.14
N LEU A 24 -1.57 3.92 -8.84
CA LEU A 24 -0.25 3.93 -8.22
C LEU A 24 -0.08 5.24 -7.43
N PRO A 25 0.74 5.23 -6.36
CA PRO A 25 1.07 6.46 -5.64
C PRO A 25 1.97 7.36 -6.49
N ASP A 26 1.70 8.67 -6.51
CA ASP A 26 2.54 9.66 -7.18
C ASP A 26 3.86 9.94 -6.42
N PHE A 27 3.85 9.75 -5.10
CA PHE A 27 5.01 9.92 -4.23
C PHE A 27 4.95 8.96 -3.03
N ILE A 28 6.11 8.72 -2.41
CA ILE A 28 6.26 7.80 -1.27
C ILE A 28 7.18 8.42 -0.22
N ILE A 29 6.79 8.32 1.05
CA ILE A 29 7.64 8.68 2.20
C ILE A 29 8.35 7.40 2.67
N ILE A 30 9.65 7.28 2.37
CA ILE A 30 10.41 6.03 2.58
C ILE A 30 11.10 5.92 3.95
N GLY A 31 11.05 6.95 4.79
CA GLY A 31 11.71 6.91 6.10
C GLY A 31 12.38 8.22 6.51
N THR A 32 13.15 8.23 7.61
CA THR A 32 13.51 7.09 8.47
C THR A 32 12.64 6.98 9.74
N ALA A 33 12.61 5.81 10.38
CA ALA A 33 11.89 5.63 11.63
C ALA A 33 12.36 6.64 12.69
N ARG A 34 11.41 7.19 13.46
CA ARG A 34 11.66 8.22 14.49
C ARG A 34 12.26 9.54 13.97
N SER A 35 12.17 9.82 12.66
CA SER A 35 12.57 11.12 12.09
C SER A 35 11.40 12.11 11.89
N GLY A 36 10.19 11.76 12.36
CA GLY A 36 9.01 12.62 12.21
C GLY A 36 8.24 12.41 10.90
N THR A 37 8.42 11.27 10.22
CA THR A 37 7.66 10.91 9.01
C THR A 37 6.15 10.95 9.21
N THR A 38 5.67 10.54 10.39
CA THR A 38 4.24 10.60 10.76
C THR A 38 3.71 12.04 10.75
N SER A 39 4.44 12.98 11.35
CA SER A 39 4.05 14.40 11.36
C SER A 39 4.11 15.02 9.96
N LEU A 40 5.15 14.68 9.18
CA LEU A 40 5.28 15.09 7.78
C LEU A 40 4.09 14.60 6.95
N TYR A 41 3.73 13.32 7.09
CA TYR A 41 2.57 12.72 6.43
C TYR A 41 1.28 13.48 6.74
N TYR A 42 1.01 13.73 8.02
CA TYR A 42 -0.19 14.47 8.42
C TYR A 42 -0.23 15.89 7.85
N ASN A 43 0.90 16.60 7.81
CA ASN A 43 0.96 17.93 7.21
C ASN A 43 0.69 17.91 5.71
N ILE A 44 1.24 16.93 4.99
CA ILE A 44 1.03 16.77 3.55
C ILE A 44 -0.44 16.45 3.24
N CYS A 45 -1.07 15.57 4.03
CA CYS A 45 -2.48 15.21 3.86
C CYS A 45 -3.47 16.34 4.19
N GLN A 46 -3.05 17.44 4.82
CA GLN A 46 -3.91 18.62 4.99
C GLN A 46 -4.11 19.40 3.69
N HIS A 47 -3.25 19.20 2.69
CA HIS A 47 -3.33 19.91 1.42
C HIS A 47 -4.51 19.37 0.57
N PRO A 48 -5.37 20.24 0.00
CA PRO A 48 -6.58 19.81 -0.72
C PRO A 48 -6.32 18.98 -1.98
N CYS A 49 -5.11 19.08 -2.55
CA CYS A 49 -4.70 18.30 -3.72
C CYS A 49 -4.02 16.97 -3.37
N VAL A 50 -3.97 16.59 -2.09
CA VAL A 50 -3.34 15.36 -1.65
C VAL A 50 -4.38 14.45 -1.01
N LEU A 51 -4.39 13.20 -1.45
CA LEU A 51 -5.22 12.16 -0.86
C LEU A 51 -4.41 11.37 0.17
N PRO A 52 -5.01 11.02 1.33
CA PRO A 52 -4.36 10.15 2.29
C PRO A 52 -4.20 8.74 1.74
N ALA A 53 -3.15 8.06 2.18
CA ALA A 53 -2.94 6.65 1.84
C ALA A 53 -4.07 5.79 2.43
N SER A 54 -4.51 4.77 1.68
CA SER A 54 -5.56 3.86 2.16
C SER A 54 -5.09 3.00 3.33
N TYR A 55 -3.79 2.68 3.37
CA TYR A 55 -3.15 1.90 4.43
C TYR A 55 -1.76 2.47 4.66
N ASP A 56 -1.40 2.61 5.93
CA ASP A 56 -0.03 2.93 6.32
C ASP A 56 0.82 1.64 6.33
N GLU A 57 2.14 1.77 6.24
CA GLU A 57 3.10 0.68 6.39
C GLU A 57 2.81 -0.57 5.53
N ILE A 58 2.37 -0.39 4.27
CA ILE A 58 2.03 -1.50 3.35
C ILE A 58 3.21 -2.48 3.17
N GLY A 59 4.45 -2.03 3.39
CA GLY A 59 5.64 -2.87 3.30
C GLY A 59 5.82 -3.50 1.93
N PHE A 60 5.28 -2.86 0.87
CA PHE A 60 5.30 -3.38 -0.50
C PHE A 60 6.72 -3.65 -0.97
N PHE A 61 7.64 -2.72 -0.74
CA PHE A 61 9.03 -2.84 -1.17
C PHE A 61 9.91 -3.68 -0.23
N ASP A 62 9.38 -4.11 0.92
CA ASP A 62 10.13 -4.92 1.88
C ASP A 62 9.82 -6.41 1.69
N ASN A 63 8.69 -6.87 2.24
CA ASN A 63 8.32 -8.29 2.26
C ASN A 63 7.22 -8.62 1.26
N ASN A 64 6.45 -7.61 0.84
CA ASN A 64 5.20 -7.80 0.09
C ASN A 64 5.36 -7.58 -1.42
N PHE A 65 6.59 -7.48 -1.94
CA PHE A 65 6.83 -7.18 -3.35
C PHE A 65 6.23 -8.24 -4.27
N HIS A 66 6.37 -9.50 -3.87
CA HIS A 66 5.83 -10.66 -4.58
C HIS A 66 4.30 -10.64 -4.72
N LEU A 67 3.60 -9.84 -3.90
CA LEU A 67 2.15 -9.74 -3.91
C LEU A 67 1.60 -8.75 -4.95
N GLY A 68 2.45 -7.92 -5.55
CA GLY A 68 2.07 -6.99 -6.63
C GLY A 68 2.66 -7.36 -7.99
N LEU A 69 3.37 -8.49 -8.07
CA LEU A 69 3.73 -9.12 -9.35
C LEU A 69 2.46 -9.79 -9.91
N ASN A 70 1.69 -9.02 -10.67
CA ASN A 70 0.56 -9.53 -11.47
C ASN A 70 1.04 -10.24 -12.73
#